data_AF-A0A852JL26-F1
#
_entry.id   AF-A0A852JL26-F1
#
_cell.length_a   1.000
_cell.length_b   1.000
_cell.length_c   1.000
_cell.angle_alpha   90.00
_cell.angle_beta   90.00
_cell.angle_gamma   90.00
#
_symmetry.space_group_name_H-M   'P 1'
#
loop_
_entity.id
_entity.type
_entity.pdbx_description
1 polymer ?
#
loop_
_entity_poly.entity_id
_entity_poly.type
_entity_poly.pdbx_seq_one_letter_code
_entity_poly.pdbx_strand_id
1 'polypeptide(L)'
;LLSCRLYCEEAKDPKRRSCQTVLAEALDIIIRSFAPILPHLAEEVFQYIPYKKDSEGVFRTGWINASSAWKKPGIEEAIEGACAMRESFLGSISGKNSLEYEVIIVIEPGLLFELME
;
A
#
# COMPACT_ATOMS: atom_id res chain seq x y z
N LEU A 1 1.38 -2.51 -9.85
CA LEU A 1 -0.04 -2.52 -9.41
C LEU A 1 -0.56 -1.15 -9.01
N LEU A 2 0.01 -0.49 -7.99
CA LEU A 2 -0.43 0.85 -7.56
C LEU A 2 -0.30 1.90 -8.68
N SER A 3 0.86 1.92 -9.36
CA SER A 3 1.13 2.77 -10.52
C SER A 3 0.08 2.56 -11.63
N CYS A 4 -0.16 1.30 -12.05
CA CYS A 4 -1.16 0.99 -13.07
C CYS A 4 -2.55 1.57 -12.72
N ARG A 5 -3.01 1.44 -11.47
CA ARG A 5 -4.32 1.98 -11.07
C ARG A 5 -4.37 3.51 -11.08
N LEU A 6 -3.25 4.18 -10.79
CA LEU A 6 -3.20 5.65 -10.77
C LEU A 6 -3.12 6.26 -12.16
N TYR A 7 -2.42 5.61 -13.09
CA TYR A 7 -2.19 6.12 -14.44
C TYR A 7 -3.21 5.64 -15.47
N CYS A 8 -3.73 4.42 -15.32
CA CYS A 8 -4.59 3.80 -16.35
C CYS A 8 -6.09 3.98 -16.08
N GLU A 9 -6.51 4.16 -14.82
CA GLU A 9 -7.92 4.30 -14.47
C GLU A 9 -8.37 5.77 -14.50
N GLU A 10 -9.65 6.01 -14.82
CA GLU A 10 -10.22 7.36 -14.88
C GLU A 10 -10.15 8.10 -13.53
N ALA A 11 -10.12 9.44 -13.58
CA ALA A 11 -9.96 10.28 -12.40
C ALA A 11 -11.02 10.05 -11.30
N LYS A 12 -12.24 9.69 -11.69
CA LYS A 12 -13.35 9.41 -10.78
C LYS A 12 -13.58 7.92 -10.52
N ASP A 13 -12.75 7.05 -11.09
CA ASP A 13 -12.91 5.60 -10.93
C ASP A 13 -12.74 5.19 -9.45
N PRO A 14 -13.64 4.35 -8.90
CA PRO A 14 -13.55 3.89 -7.52
C PRO A 14 -12.22 3.20 -7.16
N LYS A 15 -11.60 2.46 -8.08
CA LYS A 15 -10.31 1.79 -7.85
C LYS A 15 -9.20 2.82 -7.68
N ARG A 16 -9.20 3.87 -8.51
CA ARG A 16 -8.22 4.97 -8.40
C ARG A 16 -8.40 5.75 -7.11
N ARG A 17 -9.65 6.11 -6.79
CA ARG A 17 -10.01 6.83 -5.56
C ARG A 17 -9.64 6.04 -4.31
N SER A 18 -9.91 4.72 -4.31
CA SER A 18 -9.51 3.82 -3.22
C SER A 18 -8.01 3.84 -2.98
N CYS A 19 -7.19 3.73 -4.04
CA CYS A 19 -5.73 3.81 -3.92
C CYS A 19 -5.27 5.18 -3.40
N GLN A 20 -5.85 6.28 -3.89
CA GLN A 20 -5.51 7.63 -3.42
C GLN A 20 -5.83 7.83 -1.94
N THR A 21 -6.97 7.33 -1.47
CA THR A 21 -7.34 7.40 -0.05
C THR A 21 -6.34 6.63 0.82
N VAL A 22 -5.98 5.40 0.45
CA VAL A 22 -4.98 4.62 1.20
C VAL A 22 -3.62 5.33 1.22
N LEU A 23 -3.19 5.90 0.09
CA LEU A 23 -1.92 6.63 0.02
C LEU A 23 -1.92 7.92 0.85
N ALA A 24 -3.04 8.64 0.88
CA ALA A 24 -3.17 9.84 1.70
C ALA A 24 -3.05 9.51 3.19
N GLU A 25 -3.75 8.48 3.66
CA GLU A 25 -3.66 8.00 5.04
C GLU A 25 -2.26 7.49 5.39
N ALA A 26 -1.68 6.65 4.52
CA ALA A 26 -0.33 6.12 4.75
C ALA A 26 0.72 7.25 4.81
N LEU A 27 0.63 8.25 3.94
CA LEU A 27 1.51 9.40 3.95
C LEU A 27 1.40 10.19 5.26
N ASP A 28 0.18 10.46 5.74
CA ASP A 28 -0.04 11.16 7.01
C ASP A 28 0.59 10.41 8.19
N ILE A 29 0.38 9.09 8.26
CA ILE A 29 0.96 8.22 9.29
C ILE A 29 2.48 8.26 9.26
N ILE A 30 3.09 8.14 8.06
CA ILE A 30 4.54 8.13 7.87
C ILE A 30 5.15 9.48 8.29
N ILE A 31 4.59 10.60 7.84
CA ILE A 31 5.09 11.94 8.16
C ILE A 31 5.06 12.17 9.67
N ARG A 32 3.95 11.83 10.35
CA ARG A 32 3.83 11.98 11.80
C ARG A 32 4.75 11.05 12.57
N SER A 33 4.96 9.83 12.07
CA SER A 33 5.91 8.87 12.67
C SER A 33 7.36 9.36 12.56
N PHE A 34 7.70 10.05 11.47
CA PHE A 34 9.03 10.61 11.26
C PHE A 34 9.25 11.99 11.87
N ALA A 35 8.18 12.74 12.19
CA ALA A 35 8.28 14.07 12.77
C ALA A 35 9.22 14.19 13.99
N PRO A 36 9.31 13.21 14.92
CA PRO A 36 10.26 13.25 16.03
C PRO A 36 11.72 13.05 15.63
N ILE A 37 11.99 12.42 14.48
CA ILE A 37 13.34 12.03 14.02
C ILE A 37 13.86 13.05 13.00
N LEU A 38 13.00 13.44 12.04
CA LEU A 38 13.32 14.31 10.92
C LEU A 38 12.33 15.49 10.86
N PRO A 39 12.40 16.44 11.81
CA PRO A 39 11.36 17.44 11.99
C PRO A 39 11.23 18.40 10.81
N HIS A 40 12.36 18.83 10.22
CA HIS A 40 12.35 19.73 9.08
C HIS A 40 11.76 19.08 7.83
N LEU A 41 12.13 17.82 7.56
CA LEU A 41 11.59 17.07 6.42
C LEU A 41 10.09 16.79 6.60
N ALA A 42 9.68 16.39 7.81
CA ALA A 42 8.27 16.14 8.09
C ALA A 42 7.43 17.41 7.90
N GLU A 43 7.92 18.56 8.37
CA GLU A 43 7.26 19.86 8.19
C GLU A 43 7.20 20.28 6.71
N GLU A 44 8.30 20.12 5.97
CA GLU A 44 8.34 20.43 4.54
C GLU A 44 7.33 19.57 3.76
N VAL A 45 7.36 18.25 3.94
CA VAL A 45 6.41 17.34 3.26
C VAL A 45 4.98 17.67 3.64
N PHE A 46 4.71 17.99 4.91
CA PHE A 46 3.38 18.36 5.39
C PHE A 46 2.83 19.61 4.69
N GLN A 47 3.67 20.63 4.47
CA GLN A 47 3.30 21.86 3.77
C GLN A 47 2.94 21.64 2.29
N TYR A 48 3.49 20.61 1.65
CA TYR A 48 3.18 20.26 0.26
C TYR A 48 1.95 19.37 0.09
N ILE A 49 1.25 18.99 1.16
CA ILE A 49 0.06 18.13 1.06
C ILE A 49 -1.13 18.94 0.50
N PRO A 50 -1.64 18.61 -0.71
CA PRO A 50 -2.61 19.47 -1.41
C PRO A 50 -4.03 19.44 -0.82
N TYR A 51 -4.32 18.49 0.07
CA TYR A 51 -5.66 18.29 0.64
C TYR A 51 -5.80 18.76 2.09
N LYS A 52 -4.71 19.26 2.72
CA LYS A 52 -4.81 19.93 4.03
C LYS A 52 -4.97 21.43 3.82
N LYS A 53 -6.08 21.97 4.32
CA LYS A 53 -6.40 23.41 4.25
C LYS A 53 -5.88 24.21 5.44
N ASP A 54 -5.61 23.54 6.55
CA ASP A 54 -5.12 24.20 7.76
C ASP A 54 -3.60 24.39 7.66
N SER A 55 -3.17 25.65 7.75
CA SER A 55 -1.77 26.08 7.69
C SER A 55 -0.97 25.78 8.97
N GLU A 56 -1.52 24.94 9.85
CA GLU A 56 -0.89 24.53 11.10
C GLU A 56 0.10 23.39 10.79
N GLY A 57 1.38 23.56 11.17
CA GLY A 57 2.44 22.57 10.91
C GLY A 57 2.19 21.19 11.51
N VAL A 58 3.00 20.19 11.11
CA VAL A 58 2.78 18.78 11.51
C VAL A 58 2.72 18.60 13.03
N PHE A 59 3.53 19.39 13.75
CA PHE A 59 3.63 19.36 15.22
C PHE A 59 2.42 19.93 15.96
N ARG A 60 1.56 20.70 15.27
CA ARG A 60 0.37 21.31 15.87
C ARG A 60 -0.89 20.48 15.65
N THR A 61 -0.89 19.61 14.64
CA THR A 61 -2.08 18.88 14.20
C THR A 61 -2.28 17.52 14.89
N GLY A 62 -1.57 17.27 16.00
CA GLY A 62 -1.74 16.07 16.83
C GLY A 62 -0.98 14.84 16.34
N TRP A 63 -1.27 13.69 16.96
CA TRP A 63 -0.62 12.40 16.67
C TRP A 63 -1.40 11.58 15.63
N ILE A 64 -0.85 10.41 15.29
CA ILE A 64 -1.43 9.43 14.36
C ILE A 64 -2.80 8.96 14.86
N ASN A 65 -3.81 9.00 13.99
CA ASN A 65 -5.14 8.46 14.26
C ASN A 65 -5.45 7.32 13.30
N ALA A 66 -5.01 6.10 13.64
CA ALA A 66 -5.28 4.90 12.87
C ALA A 66 -6.55 4.21 13.40
N SER A 67 -7.50 3.92 12.51
CA SER A 67 -8.73 3.22 12.90
C SER A 67 -8.44 1.78 13.30
N SER A 68 -8.93 1.36 14.47
CA SER A 68 -8.86 -0.04 14.90
C SER A 68 -9.57 -0.99 13.93
N ALA A 69 -10.52 -0.49 13.14
CA ALA A 69 -11.24 -1.26 12.12
C ALA A 69 -10.34 -1.73 10.95
N TRP A 70 -9.14 -1.15 10.79
CA TRP A 70 -8.20 -1.57 9.75
C TRP A 70 -7.47 -2.87 10.10
N LYS A 71 -7.40 -3.23 11.39
CA LYS A 71 -6.76 -4.47 11.83
C LYS A 71 -7.69 -5.65 11.54
N LYS A 72 -7.44 -6.32 10.42
CA LYS A 72 -8.16 -7.53 10.01
C LYS A 72 -7.21 -8.73 10.09
N PRO A 73 -7.42 -9.67 11.04
CA PRO A 73 -6.59 -10.86 11.13
C PRO A 73 -6.74 -11.70 9.85
N GLY A 74 -5.69 -12.42 9.44
CA GLY A 74 -5.68 -13.26 8.24
C GLY A 74 -5.26 -12.54 6.94
N ILE A 75 -5.38 -11.20 6.88
CA ILE A 75 -4.98 -10.44 5.68
C ILE A 75 -3.46 -10.38 5.56
N GLU A 76 -2.76 -10.25 6.69
CA GLU A 76 -1.30 -10.17 6.70
C GLU A 76 -0.69 -11.47 6.15
N GLU A 77 -1.18 -12.61 6.63
CA GLU A 77 -0.78 -13.95 6.22
C GLU A 77 -1.08 -14.19 4.73
N ALA A 78 -2.26 -13.79 4.26
CA ALA A 78 -2.63 -13.89 2.84
C ALA A 78 -1.73 -13.02 1.94
N ILE A 79 -1.39 -11.79 2.37
CA ILE A 79 -0.50 -10.89 1.64
C ILE A 79 0.92 -11.43 1.64
N GLU A 80 1.40 -11.99 2.75
CA GLU A 80 2.74 -12.60 2.85
C GLU A 80 2.87 -13.77 1.88
N GLY A 81 1.89 -14.68 1.85
CA GLY A 81 1.86 -15.78 0.89
C GLY A 81 1.88 -15.30 -0.57
N ALA A 82 1.05 -14.30 -0.90
CA ALA A 82 1.05 -13.70 -2.24
C ALA A 82 2.38 -13.00 -2.58
N CYS A 83 3.05 -12.39 -1.59
CA CYS A 83 4.38 -11.78 -1.76
C CYS A 83 5.45 -12.84 -2.04
N ALA A 84 5.45 -13.95 -1.29
CA ALA A 84 6.39 -15.04 -1.49
C ALA A 84 6.27 -15.67 -2.89
N MET A 85 5.03 -15.88 -3.36
CA MET A 85 4.79 -16.38 -4.72
C MET A 85 5.30 -15.40 -5.79
N ARG A 86 5.03 -14.10 -5.60
CA ARG A 86 5.54 -13.05 -6.50
C ARG A 86 7.06 -13.04 -6.53
N GLU A 87 7.71 -13.15 -5.38
CA GLU A 87 9.18 -13.14 -5.27
C GLU A 87 9.81 -14.37 -5.92
N SER A 88 9.22 -15.54 -5.73
CA SER A 88 9.64 -16.77 -6.41
C SER A 88 9.59 -16.61 -7.95
N PHE A 89 8.48 -16.07 -8.46
CA PHE A 89 8.34 -15.78 -9.89
C PHE A 89 9.36 -14.73 -10.36
N LEU A 90 9.45 -13.57 -9.70
CA LEU A 90 10.37 -12.50 -10.09
C LEU A 90 11.84 -12.94 -10.03
N GLY A 91 12.21 -13.81 -9.08
CA GLY A 91 13.53 -14.42 -9.00
C GLY A 91 13.86 -15.29 -10.22
N SER A 92 12.87 -16.00 -10.77
CA SER A 92 13.05 -16.86 -11.95
C SER A 92 13.24 -16.08 -13.27
N ILE A 93 12.72 -14.85 -13.35
CA ILE A 93 12.77 -14.01 -14.56
C ILE A 93 13.77 -12.84 -14.45
N SER A 94 14.80 -12.99 -13.61
CA SER A 94 15.75 -11.93 -13.28
C SER A 94 16.21 -11.11 -14.50
N GLY A 95 16.00 -9.79 -14.45
CA GLY A 95 16.39 -8.84 -15.50
C GLY A 95 15.42 -8.74 -16.69
N LYS A 96 14.32 -9.50 -16.71
CA LYS A 96 13.31 -9.45 -17.77
C LYS A 96 12.06 -8.72 -17.32
N ASN A 97 11.30 -8.21 -18.28
CA ASN A 97 10.05 -7.51 -18.02
C ASN A 97 8.96 -8.53 -17.64
N SER A 98 8.36 -8.39 -16.45
CA SER A 98 7.30 -9.28 -16.00
C SER A 98 6.01 -9.18 -16.82
N LEU A 99 5.80 -8.10 -17.58
CA LEU A 99 4.63 -7.91 -18.44
C LEU A 99 4.63 -8.81 -19.69
N GLU A 100 5.77 -9.42 -20.03
CA GLU A 100 5.91 -10.32 -21.19
C GLU A 100 5.50 -11.76 -20.87
N TYR A 101 5.12 -12.03 -19.63
CA TYR A 101 4.85 -13.37 -19.13
C TYR A 101 3.39 -13.52 -18.71
N GLU A 102 2.80 -14.66 -19.08
CA GLU A 102 1.55 -15.13 -18.52
C GLU A 102 1.87 -16.15 -17.42
N VAL A 103 1.37 -15.89 -16.20
CA VAL A 103 1.63 -16.74 -15.03
C VAL A 103 0.39 -17.58 -14.75
N ILE A 104 0.55 -18.90 -14.80
CA ILE A 104 -0.49 -19.86 -14.43
C ILE A 104 -0.15 -20.42 -13.06
N ILE A 105 -1.03 -20.17 -12.09
CA ILE A 105 -0.92 -20.72 -10.73
C ILE A 105 -1.72 -22.01 -10.70
N VAL A 106 -1.07 -23.11 -10.35
CA VAL A 106 -1.70 -24.42 -10.20
C VAL A 106 -1.55 -24.84 -8.74
N ILE A 107 -2.66 -25.30 -8.16
CA ILE A 107 -2.68 -25.95 -6.85
C ILE A 107 -3.10 -27.40 -7.03
N GLU A 108 -2.43 -28.31 -6.34
CA GLU A 108 -2.89 -29.69 -6.31
C GLU A 108 -4.25 -29.77 -5.59
N PRO A 109 -5.24 -30.49 -6.13
CA PRO A 109 -6.57 -30.55 -5.54
C PRO A 109 -6.57 -30.98 -4.07
N GLY A 110 -5.63 -31.85 -3.66
CA GLY A 110 -5.51 -32.30 -2.27
C GLY A 110 -5.16 -31.18 -1.29
N LEU A 111 -4.23 -30.29 -1.67
CA LEU A 111 -3.84 -29.13 -0.84
C LEU A 111 -4.92 -28.05 -0.77
N LEU A 112 -5.81 -27.97 -1.77
CA LEU A 112 -6.92 -27.02 -1.73
C LEU A 112 -7.91 -27.35 -0.60
N PHE A 113 -8.15 -28.63 -0.32
CA PHE A 113 -9.04 -29.04 0.77
C PHE A 113 -8.41 -28.77 2.15
N GLU A 114 -7.10 -28.95 2.30
CA GLU A 114 -6.38 -28.62 3.55
C GLU A 114 -6.36 -27.11 3.86
N LEU A 115 -6.46 -26.25 2.85
CA LEU A 115 -6.52 -24.79 3.01
C LEU A 115 -7.93 -24.25 3.30
N MET A 116 -8.97 -25.05 3.07
CA MET A 116 -10.38 -24.67 3.27
C MET A 116 -10.95 -25.12 4.62
N GLU A 117 -10.22 -25.95 5.35
CA GLU A 117 -10.54 -26.46 6.69
C GLU A 117 -9.90 -25.59 7.79
#